data_AF-A0A7R9FUE4-F1
#
_entry.id   AF-A0A7R9FUE4-F1
#
_cell.length_a   1.000
_cell.length_b   1.000
_cell.length_c   1.000
_cell.angle_alpha   90.00
_cell.angle_beta   90.00
_cell.angle_gamma   90.00
#
_symmetry.space_group_name_H-M   'P 1'
#
loop_
_entity.id
_entity.type
_entity.pdbx_description
1 polymer ?
#
loop_
_entity_poly.entity_id
_entity_poly.type
_entity_poly.pdbx_seq_one_letter_code
_entity_poly.pdbx_strand_id
1 'polypeptide(L)' 'MFTAQGLVYSALDELKGKVANEEPLSVFKKAVENCKPQLEVRSRRVGGATYQVPVDVRPSRRIALAINWI' A
#
# COMPACT_ATOMS: atom_id res chain seq x y z
N MET A 1 23.94 12.70 1.77
CA MET A 1 23.60 11.90 0.58
C MET A 1 22.31 11.13 0.89
N PHE A 2 21.15 11.74 0.65
CA PHE A 2 19.85 11.10 0.93
C PHE A 2 19.47 10.22 -0.26
N THR A 3 20.05 9.01 -0.30
CA THR A 3 19.54 7.94 -1.17
C THR A 3 18.23 7.41 -0.58
N ALA A 4 17.32 6.87 -1.39
CA ALA A 4 16.03 6.34 -0.93
C ALA A 4 16.17 5.40 0.28
N GLN A 5 17.26 4.64 0.34
CA GLN A 5 17.64 3.80 1.48
C GLN A 5 17.68 4.58 2.81
N GLY A 6 18.36 5.73 2.85
CA GLY A 6 18.52 6.53 4.06
C GLY A 6 17.18 7.02 4.60
N LEU A 7 16.29 7.49 3.72
CA LEU A 7 14.95 7.95 4.10
C LEU A 7 14.11 6.81 4.70
N VAL A 8 14.16 5.63 4.10
CA VAL A 8 13.41 4.46 4.61
C VAL A 8 13.89 4.06 5.99
N TYR A 9 15.21 3.99 6.22
CA TYR A 9 15.73 3.62 7.55
C TYR A 9 15.45 4.71 8.60
N SER A 10 15.57 5.99 8.25
CA SER A 10 15.21 7.08 9.16
C SER A 10 13.73 7.04 9.55
N ALA A 11 12.82 6.74 8.60
CA ALA A 11 11.40 6.57 8.89
C ALA A 11 11.13 5.38 9.82
N LEU A 12 11.84 4.26 9.65
CA LEU A 12 11.73 3.10 10.54
C LEU A 12 12.28 3.40 11.96
N ASP A 13 13.35 4.19 12.07
CA ASP A 13 13.87 4.62 13.38
C ASP A 13 12.91 5.58 14.08
N GLU A 14 12.28 6.51 13.36
CA GLU A 14 11.23 7.37 13.92
C GLU A 14 10.03 6.54 14.42
N LEU A 15 9.69 5.48 13.68
CA LEU A 15 8.58 4.60 14.03
C LEU A 15 8.84 3.83 15.34
N LYS A 16 10.09 3.46 15.66
CA LYS A 16 10.46 2.87 16.98
C LYS A 16 10.04 3.77 18.14
N GLY A 17 10.16 5.08 17.98
CA GLY A 17 9.81 6.05 19.03
C GLY A 17 8.29 6.24 19.20
N LYS A 18 7.50 5.89 18.18
CA LYS A 18 6.04 6.09 18.15
C LYS A 18 5.26 4.84 18.53
N VAL A 19 5.76 3.67 18.15
CA VAL A 19 5.09 2.38 18.41
C VAL A 19 5.98 1.56 19.33
N ALA A 20 5.70 1.65 20.63
CA ALA A 20 6.44 0.92 21.65
C ALA A 20 6.19 -0.60 21.55
N ASN A 21 7.21 -1.39 21.89
CA ASN A 21 7.15 -2.86 22.00
C ASN A 21 6.84 -3.64 20.71
N GLU A 22 6.92 -3.01 19.54
CA GLU A 22 6.84 -3.70 18.25
C GLU A 22 8.08 -3.42 17.39
N GLU A 23 8.50 -4.42 16.62
CA GLU A 23 9.61 -4.28 15.69
C GLU A 23 9.15 -3.46 14.47
N PRO A 24 9.86 -2.38 14.07
CA PRO A 24 9.38 -1.45 13.04
C PRO A 24 9.09 -2.08 11.68
N LEU A 25 9.90 -3.07 11.27
CA LEU A 25 9.67 -3.77 10.01
C LEU A 25 8.38 -4.60 10.09
N SER A 26 8.04 -5.19 11.22
CA SER A 26 6.76 -5.85 11.47
C SER A 26 5.60 -4.86 11.36
N VAL A 27 5.71 -3.68 11.98
CA VAL A 27 4.69 -2.62 11.88
C VAL A 27 4.52 -2.17 10.43
N PHE A 28 5.62 -1.94 9.71
CA PHE A 28 5.58 -1.58 8.29
C PHE A 28 4.92 -2.68 7.44
N LYS A 29 5.27 -3.95 7.65
CA LYS A 29 4.63 -5.08 6.96
C LYS A 29 3.12 -5.12 7.22
N LYS A 30 2.71 -4.93 8.48
CA LYS A 30 1.30 -4.86 8.85
C LYS A 30 0.59 -3.68 8.18
N ALA A 31 1.22 -2.51 8.10
CA ALA A 31 0.70 -1.35 7.38
C ALA A 31 0.50 -1.66 5.89
N VAL A 32 1.50 -2.28 5.24
CA VAL A 32 1.39 -2.73 3.85
C VAL A 32 0.24 -3.71 3.68
N GLU A 33 0.10 -4.73 4.55
CA GLU A 33 -1.04 -5.67 4.49
C GLU A 33 -2.39 -4.95 4.60
N ASN A 34 -2.53 -4.00 5.53
CA ASN A 34 -3.75 -3.22 5.71
C ASN A 34 -4.08 -2.34 4.50
N CYS A 35 -3.06 -1.80 3.83
CA CYS A 35 -3.21 -0.97 2.64
C CYS A 35 -3.46 -1.76 1.35
N LYS A 36 -3.43 -3.11 1.37
CA LYS A 36 -3.68 -3.92 0.16
C LYS A 36 -5.15 -3.85 -0.26
N PRO A 37 -5.47 -3.29 -1.44
CA PRO A 37 -6.85 -3.28 -1.92
C PRO A 37 -7.25 -4.66 -2.41
N GLN A 38 -8.48 -5.10 -2.09
CA GLN A 38 -9.04 -6.32 -2.66
C GLN A 38 -9.75 -6.06 -3.99
N LEU A 39 -10.43 -4.92 -4.10
CA LEU A 39 -11.16 -4.48 -5.28
C LEU A 39 -10.56 -3.19 -5.82
N GLU A 40 -10.55 -3.04 -7.14
CA GLU A 40 -10.31 -1.77 -7.81
C GLU A 40 -11.47 -1.47 -8.75
N VAL A 41 -11.68 -0.18 -9.02
CA VAL A 41 -12.74 0.28 -9.90
C VAL A 41 -12.20 0.43 -11.32
N ARG A 42 -12.86 -0.17 -12.30
CA ARG A 42 -12.52 -0.09 -13.72
C ARG A 42 -13.71 0.47 -14.51
N SER A 43 -13.44 1.39 -15.43
CA SER A 43 -14.47 1.89 -16.33
C SER A 43 -14.85 0.84 -17.38
N ARG A 44 -16.14 0.54 -17.52
CA ARG A 44 -16.70 -0.36 -18.53
C ARG A 44 -17.87 0.30 -19.25
N ARG A 45 -18.05 -0.03 -20.52
CA ARG A 45 -19.19 0.43 -21.32
C ARG A 45 -20.28 -0.63 -21.34
N VAL A 46 -21.50 -0.25 -20.96
CA VAL A 46 -22.68 -1.13 -20.95
C VAL A 46 -23.85 -0.36 -21.55
N GLY A 47 -24.48 -0.89 -22.60
CA GLY A 47 -25.66 -0.27 -23.22
C GLY A 47 -25.46 1.18 -23.70
N GLY A 48 -24.24 1.54 -24.11
CA GLY A 48 -23.92 2.88 -24.62
C GLY A 48 -23.36 3.87 -23.59
N ALA A 49 -23.57 3.64 -22.30
CA ALA A 49 -23.05 4.46 -21.19
C ALA A 49 -21.82 3.83 -20.51
N THR A 50 -21.00 4.65 -19.85
CA THR A 50 -19.80 4.20 -19.11
C THR A 50 -20.09 4.11 -17.61
N TYR A 51 -19.82 2.95 -17.02
CA TYR A 51 -20.01 2.66 -15.61
C TYR A 51 -18.69 2.28 -14.95
N GLN A 52 -18.61 2.55 -13.65
CA GLN A 52 -17.52 2.09 -12.80
C GLN A 52 -17.86 0.70 -12.26
N VAL A 53 -17.06 -0.30 -12.62
CA VAL A 53 -17.29 -1.70 -12.26
C VAL A 53 -16.19 -2.15 -11.29
N PRO A 54 -16.55 -2.73 -10.13
CA PRO A 54 -15.56 -3.31 -9.21
C PRO A 54 -14.97 -4.59 -9.81
N VAL A 55 -13.65 -4.73 -9.70
CA VAL A 55 -12.89 -5.89 -10.19
C VAL A 55 -11.85 -6.30 -9.14
N ASP A 56 -11.68 -7.60 -8.94
CA ASP A 56 -10.65 -8.13 -8.04
C ASP A 56 -9.24 -7.73 -8.47
N VAL A 57 -8.45 -7.25 -7.51
CA VAL A 57 -7.06 -6.88 -7.73
C VAL A 57 -6.18 -8.14 -7.63
N ARG A 58 -5.40 -8.40 -8.68
CA ARG A 58 -4.45 -9.52 -8.70
C ARG A 58 -3.44 -9.42 -7.54
N PRO A 59 -3.05 -10.54 -6.90
CA PRO A 59 -2.17 -10.53 -5.72
C PRO A 59 -0.89 -9.70 -5.85
N SER A 60 -0.16 -9.82 -6.97
CA SER A 60 1.07 -9.06 -7.21
C SER A 60 0.83 -7.55 -7.29
N ARG A 61 -0.30 -7.13 -7.88
CA ARG A 61 -0.69 -5.72 -7.99
C ARG A 61 -1.11 -5.13 -6.65
N ARG A 62 -1.70 -5.93 -5.75
CA ARG A 62 -2.10 -5.46 -4.41
C ARG A 62 -0.92 -4.94 -3.61
N ILE A 63 0.20 -5.66 -3.63
CA ILE A 63 1.43 -5.27 -2.94
C ILE A 63 2.00 -3.98 -3.56
N ALA A 64 2.06 -3.90 -4.89
CA ALA A 64 2.56 -2.70 -5.57
C ALA A 64 1.68 -1.46 -5.29
N LEU A 65 0.35 -1.61 -5.27
CA LEU A 65 -0.56 -0.52 -4.94
C LEU A 65 -0.40 -0.07 -3.49
N ALA A 66 -0.31 -1.00 -2.54
CA ALA A 66 -0.09 -0.68 -1.13
C ALA A 66 1.22 0.10 -0.91
N ILE A 67 2.32 -0.34 -1.53
CA ILE A 67 3.62 0.34 -1.42
C ILE A 67 3.59 1.72 -2.09
N ASN A 68 2.85 1.90 -3.19
CA ASN A 68 2.75 3.20 -3.86
C ASN A 68 1.87 4.22 -3.10
N TRP A 69 1.01 3.76 -2.18
CA TRP A 69 0.14 4.64 -1.40
C TRP A 69 0.75 5.09 -0.07
N ILE A 70 1.69 4.32 0.47
CA ILE A 70 2.46 4.62 1.68
C ILE A 70 3.64 5.52 1.33
#